data_AF-A0A2L1KLE8-F1
#
_entry.id   AF-A0A2L1KLE8-F1
#
_cell.length_a   1.000
_cell.length_b   1.000
_cell.length_c   1.000
_cell.angle_alpha   90.00
_cell.angle_beta   90.00
_cell.angle_gamma   90.00
#
_symmetry.space_group_name_H-M   'P 1'
#
loop_
_entity.id
_entity.type
_entity.pdbx_description
1 polymer ?
#
loop_
_entity_poly.entity_id
_entity_poly.type
_entity_poly.pdbx_seq_one_letter_code
_entity_poly.pdbx_strand_id
1 'polypeptide(L)' 'MDGGLLVMAKRSFSPELLESLRSMVVTKALDALGLHWKLDPDFQPVKDAATIRLHVAVGGQVFELLGVVSENGK' A
#
# COMPACT_ATOMS: atom_id res chain seq x y z
N MET A 1 25.00 12.80 -21.57
CA MET A 1 24.25 12.67 -20.31
C MET A 1 23.12 11.70 -20.59
N ASP A 2 23.33 10.41 -20.32
CA ASP A 2 22.32 9.38 -20.52
C ASP A 2 21.20 9.58 -19.50
N GLY A 3 20.12 10.21 -19.94
CA GLY A 3 18.84 10.22 -19.25
C GLY A 3 18.23 8.83 -19.32
N GLY A 4 18.76 7.92 -18.50
CA GLY A 4 18.17 6.61 -18.28
C GLY A 4 16.78 6.79 -17.72
N LEU A 5 15.78 6.69 -18.60
CA LEU A 5 14.41 6.39 -18.25
C LEU A 5 14.48 5.17 -17.33
N LEU A 6 14.31 5.36 -16.02
CA LEU A 6 14.05 4.27 -15.09
C LEU A 6 12.73 3.65 -15.56
N VAL A 7 12.84 2.68 -16.46
CA VAL A 7 11.78 1.72 -16.71
C VAL A 7 11.53 1.14 -15.31
N MET A 8 10.44 1.54 -14.66
CA MET A 8 9.97 0.81 -13.50
C MET A 8 9.76 -0.60 -14.03
N ALA A 9 10.65 -1.53 -13.65
CA ALA A 9 10.48 -2.93 -13.97
C ALA A 9 9.06 -3.28 -13.53
N LYS A 10 8.19 -3.58 -14.49
CA LYS A 10 6.78 -3.88 -14.23
C LYS A 10 6.78 -5.10 -13.33
N ARG A 11 6.57 -4.87 -12.02
CA ARG A 11 6.45 -5.96 -11.04
C ARG A 11 5.21 -6.75 -11.42
N SER A 12 5.42 -7.90 -12.03
CA SER A 12 4.37 -8.88 -12.29
C SER A 12 4.21 -9.72 -11.03
N PHE A 13 2.98 -9.86 -10.58
CA PHE A 13 2.62 -10.71 -9.43
C PHE A 13 1.82 -11.90 -9.94
N SER A 14 2.12 -13.10 -9.43
CA SER A 14 1.33 -14.29 -9.74
C SER A 14 -0.12 -14.14 -9.24
N PRO A 15 -1.11 -14.76 -9.91
CA PRO A 15 -2.51 -14.67 -9.51
C PRO A 15 -2.73 -15.18 -8.08
N GLU A 16 -2.05 -16.25 -7.67
CA GLU A 16 -2.06 -16.80 -6.32
C GLU A 16 -1.62 -15.77 -5.26
N LEU A 17 -0.59 -14.97 -5.55
CA LEU A 17 -0.10 -13.93 -4.67
C LEU A 17 -1.12 -12.80 -4.57
N LEU A 18 -1.72 -12.40 -5.70
CA LEU A 18 -2.77 -11.38 -5.71
C LEU A 18 -4.02 -11.81 -4.92
N GLU A 19 -4.41 -13.09 -4.99
CA GLU A 19 -5.48 -13.64 -4.16
C GLU A 19 -5.11 -13.62 -2.68
N SER A 20 -3.89 -14.03 -2.33
CA SER A 20 -3.40 -13.98 -0.96
C SER A 20 -3.41 -12.54 -0.41
N LEU A 21 -2.87 -11.57 -1.17
CA LEU A 21 -2.82 -10.15 -0.79
C LEU A 21 -4.22 -9.54 -0.61
N ARG A 22 -5.21 -9.96 -1.42
CA ARG A 22 -6.60 -9.48 -1.31
C ARG A 22 -7.29 -9.92 -0.01
N SER A 23 -6.85 -11.02 0.59
CA SER A 23 -7.36 -11.50 1.87
C SER A 23 -6.64 -10.88 3.07
N MET A 24 -5.49 -10.23 2.85
CA MET A 24 -4.70 -9.60 3.91
C MET A 24 -5.23 -8.22 4.28
N VAL A 25 -4.98 -7.83 5.52
CA VAL A 25 -5.07 -6.43 5.94
C VAL A 25 -4.04 -5.60 5.17
N VAL A 26 -4.40 -4.35 4.82
CA VAL A 26 -3.61 -3.50 3.92
C VAL A 26 -2.15 -3.35 4.33
N THR A 27 -1.87 -3.19 5.62
CA THR A 27 -0.50 -3.04 6.15
C THR A 27 0.33 -4.31 5.98
N LYS A 28 -0.27 -5.50 6.10
CA LYS A 28 0.39 -6.78 5.84
C LYS A 28 0.63 -7.02 4.37
N ALA A 29 -0.30 -6.62 3.51
CA ALA A 29 -0.11 -6.67 2.06
C ALA A 29 1.07 -5.76 1.63
N LEU A 30 1.16 -4.54 2.17
CA LEU A 30 2.28 -3.63 1.90
C LEU A 30 3.63 -4.21 2.36
N ASP A 31 3.66 -4.82 3.54
CA ASP A 31 4.84 -5.51 4.09
C ASP A 31 5.27 -6.70 3.21
N ALA A 32 4.33 -7.55 2.79
CA ALA A 32 4.58 -8.68 1.90
C ALA A 32 5.08 -8.25 0.51
N LEU A 33 4.68 -7.06 0.05
CA LEU A 33 5.16 -6.45 -1.20
C LEU A 33 6.54 -5.77 -1.03
N GLY A 34 7.09 -5.74 0.19
CA GLY A 34 8.35 -5.07 0.52
C GLY A 34 8.29 -3.55 0.31
N LEU A 35 7.11 -2.96 0.46
CA LEU A 35 6.91 -1.52 0.31
C LEU A 35 7.16 -0.82 1.63
N HIS A 36 7.87 0.30 1.58
CA HIS A 36 8.05 1.14 2.75
C HIS A 36 6.79 1.99 2.96
N TRP A 37 6.21 1.96 4.15
CA TRP A 37 5.01 2.71 4.47
C TRP A 37 5.03 3.26 5.89
N LYS A 38 4.26 4.32 6.12
CA LYS A 38 3.98 4.88 7.45
C LYS A 38 2.51 5.25 7.59
N LEU A 39 1.98 5.10 8.80
CA LEU A 39 0.66 5.61 9.16
C LEU A 39 0.72 7.14 9.32
N ASP A 40 -0.33 7.83 8.90
CA ASP A 40 -0.53 9.26 9.13
C ASP A 40 -1.42 9.47 10.38
N PRO A 41 -0.85 9.77 11.56
CA PRO A 41 -1.60 9.88 12.80
C PRO A 41 -2.47 11.14 12.88
N ASP A 42 -2.15 12.16 12.08
CA ASP A 42 -2.89 13.42 12.04
C ASP A 42 -4.13 13.34 11.12
N PHE A 43 -4.32 12.22 10.40
CA PHE A 43 -5.46 12.03 9.53
C PHE A 43 -6.75 11.82 10.34
N GLN A 44 -7.71 12.73 10.14
CA GLN A 44 -9.05 12.63 10.70
C GLN A 44 -10.05 12.23 9.63
N PRO A 45 -10.60 11.00 9.67
CA PRO A 45 -11.59 10.57 8.70
C PRO A 45 -12.90 11.36 8.86
N VAL A 46 -13.40 11.90 7.75
CA VAL A 46 -14.64 12.71 7.76
C VAL A 46 -15.89 11.86 7.47
N LYS A 47 -15.75 10.82 6.65
CA LYS A 47 -16.89 10.03 6.14
C LYS A 47 -17.06 8.70 6.84
N ASP A 48 -15.98 7.96 7.00
CA ASP A 48 -15.99 6.63 7.61
C ASP A 48 -14.89 6.56 8.66
N ALA A 49 -15.29 6.48 9.93
CA ALA A 49 -14.39 6.58 11.07
C ALA A 49 -13.33 5.46 11.13
N ALA A 50 -13.53 4.35 10.40
CA ALA A 50 -12.56 3.27 10.29
C ALA A 50 -11.50 3.50 9.20
N THR A 51 -11.58 4.63 8.46
CA THR A 51 -10.61 4.97 7.43
C THR A 51 -9.31 5.45 8.06
N ILE A 52 -8.21 4.82 7.66
CA ILE A 52 -6.85 5.25 7.94
C ILE A 52 -6.19 5.78 6.67
N ARG A 53 -5.17 6.62 6.85
CA ARG A 53 -4.32 7.13 5.79
C ARG A 53 -2.89 6.64 5.99
N LEU A 54 -2.32 6.10 4.91
CA LEU A 54 -0.97 5.58 4.85
C LEU A 54 -0.19 6.36 3.79
N HIS A 55 1.08 6.66 4.07
CA HIS A 55 2.04 7.12 3.07
C HIS A 55 2.89 5.94 2.62
N VAL A 56 2.85 5.59 1.34
CA VAL A 56 3.53 4.43 0.78
C VAL A 56 4.55 4.88 -0.24
N ALA A 57 5.81 4.49 -0.06
CA ALA A 57 6.89 4.80 -0.99
C ALA A 57 6.97 3.75 -2.11
N VAL A 58 6.84 4.19 -3.36
CA VAL A 58 6.94 3.36 -4.57
C VAL A 58 7.82 4.08 -5.58
N GLY A 59 8.93 3.45 -5.98
CA GLY A 59 9.79 3.98 -7.06
C GLY A 59 10.39 5.36 -6.78
N GLY A 60 10.63 5.72 -5.52
CA GLY A 60 11.16 7.04 -5.13
C GLY A 60 10.09 8.13 -4.97
N GLN A 61 8.81 7.80 -5.17
CA GLN A 61 7.68 8.69 -4.92
C GLN A 61 6.86 8.20 -3.72
N VAL A 62 6.16 9.10 -3.05
CA VAL A 62 5.26 8.76 -1.94
C VAL A 62 3.82 8.95 -2.39
N PHE A 63 3.02 7.91 -2.20
CA PHE A 63 1.58 7.89 -2.50
C PHE A 63 0.78 7.85 -1.22
N GLU A 64 -0.39 8.48 -1.26
CA GLU A 64 -1.37 8.41 -0.19
C GLU A 64 -2.33 7.25 -0.46
N LEU A 65 -2.47 6.37 0.51
CA LEU A 65 -3.38 5.24 0.46
C LEU A 65 -4.40 5.39 1.58
N LEU A 66 -5.67 5.46 1.19
CA LEU A 66 -6.79 5.39 2.13
C LEU A 66 -7.26 3.95 2.19
N GLY A 67 -7.29 3.39 3.39
CA GLY A 67 -7.72 2.02 3.64
C GLY A 67 -8.61 1.96 4.86
N VAL A 68 -9.37 0.89 4.98
CA VAL A 68 -10.07 0.56 6.23
C VAL A 68 -9.20 -0.39 7.03
N VAL A 69 -9.15 -0.21 8.34
CA VAL A 69 -8.57 -1.21 9.23
C VAL A 69 -9.58 -2.34 9.36
N SER A 70 -9.63 -3.23 8.38
CA SER A 70 -10.40 -4.46 8.54
C SER A 70 -9.57 -5.43 9.38
N GLU A 71 -9.84 -5.55 10.67
CA GLU A 71 -9.51 -6.79 11.37
C GLU A 71 -10.30 -7.90 10.66
N ASN A 72 -9.63 -8.80 9.96
CA ASN A 72 -10.28 -10.02 9.50
C ASN A 72 -10.48 -10.90 10.74
N GLY A 73 -11.55 -10.61 11.47
CA GLY A 73 -11.76 -11.04 12.85
C GLY A 73 -13.19 -10.82 13.32
N LYS A 74 -14.15 -11.28 12.49
CA LYS A 74 -15.60 -11.45 12.73
C LYS A 74 -16.54 -10.38 12.15
#